data_AF-A0A950H1D2-F1
#
_entry.id   AF-A0A950H1D2-F1
#
_cell.length_a   1.000
_cell.length_b   1.000
_cell.length_c   1.000
_cell.angle_alpha   90.00
_cell.angle_beta   90.00
_cell.angle_gamma   90.00
#
_symmetry.space_group_name_H-M   'P 1'
#
loop_
_entity.id
_entity.type
_entity.pdbx_description
1 polymer ?
#
loop_
_entity_poly.entity_id
_entity_poly.type
_entity_poly.pdbx_seq_one_letter_code
_entity_poly.pdbx_strand_id
1 'polypeptide(L)'
;MSTTTRRRRFNPDRDVREWTGAYAPYDILKEAVVALVAVGVLVVLLAVVFSSPDERAVTLESWAKANPVDFAQTAITQLDGTSPLASYGPPYNSTPGAAQHIGFFEPAEWLGVHQPIDTAKDFVIDPLRTLPNDPRLQEALNRYESAAPQQQQDWTTAYEKAAAKASASGTALHVSAGNYGPVGTMMSRLTSMAQSGALDGALLSQGQFYNTNYTKPLLFIASGSYLADLAGQQHLQGTQWGMMNETGNYPGQAWLWLYTMWYQVAPMNTSSNADLEVWTIMMVLTAALVFLPFIPILRSIPRWSRVYRLIWRQHYRDAARARAVGA
;
A
#
# COMPACT_ATOMS: atom_id res chain seq x y z
N MET A 1 67.13 -31.35 -18.67
CA MET A 1 66.33 -30.12 -18.86
C MET A 1 64.88 -30.52 -19.01
N SER A 2 64.06 -30.26 -17.98
CA SER A 2 62.62 -30.54 -18.01
C SER A 2 61.88 -29.28 -18.45
N THR A 3 61.36 -29.26 -19.67
CA THR A 3 60.54 -28.16 -20.18
C THR A 3 59.11 -28.34 -19.70
N THR A 4 58.78 -27.62 -18.63
CA THR A 4 57.40 -27.50 -18.11
C THR A 4 56.56 -26.68 -19.08
N THR A 5 55.77 -27.35 -19.91
CA THR A 5 54.83 -26.70 -20.84
C THR A 5 53.73 -26.00 -20.03
N ARG A 6 53.82 -24.68 -19.90
CA ARG A 6 52.83 -23.85 -19.19
C ARG A 6 51.49 -23.96 -19.94
N ARG A 7 50.52 -24.69 -19.37
CA ARG A 7 49.17 -24.83 -19.95
C ARG A 7 48.54 -23.45 -20.07
N ARG A 8 48.35 -22.99 -21.30
CA ARG A 8 47.68 -21.72 -21.62
C ARG A 8 46.23 -21.76 -21.14
N ARG A 9 45.76 -20.66 -20.55
CA ARG A 9 44.39 -20.50 -20.05
C ARG A 9 43.43 -20.35 -21.24
N PHE A 10 42.35 -21.14 -21.26
CA PHE A 10 41.31 -21.12 -22.29
C PHE A 10 40.65 -19.74 -22.36
N ASN A 11 40.66 -19.13 -23.55
CA ASN A 11 39.98 -17.88 -23.84
C ASN A 11 38.69 -18.15 -24.66
N PRO A 12 37.48 -17.90 -24.10
CA PRO A 12 36.21 -18.13 -24.79
C PRO A 12 36.03 -17.34 -26.11
N ASP A 13 36.79 -16.28 -26.34
CA ASP A 13 36.66 -15.52 -27.59
C ASP A 13 37.50 -16.10 -28.73
N ARG A 14 38.39 -17.06 -28.43
CA ARG A 14 39.42 -17.52 -29.39
C ARG A 14 39.62 -19.03 -29.43
N ASP A 15 39.43 -19.69 -28.30
CA ASP A 15 39.74 -21.11 -28.14
C ASP A 15 38.46 -21.98 -28.18
N VAL A 16 37.28 -21.39 -28.42
CA VAL A 16 36.03 -22.12 -28.68
C VAL A 16 36.16 -22.78 -30.03
N ARG A 17 35.92 -24.09 -30.09
CA ARG A 17 35.94 -24.82 -31.36
C ARG A 17 34.84 -24.27 -32.27
N GLU A 18 35.20 -23.94 -33.49
CA GLU A 18 34.23 -23.61 -34.53
C GLU A 18 33.19 -24.74 -34.64
N TRP A 19 31.92 -24.36 -34.70
CA TRP A 19 30.83 -25.31 -34.79
C TRP A 19 30.91 -26.06 -36.12
N THR A 20 31.08 -27.38 -36.05
CA THR A 20 31.20 -28.27 -37.23
C THR A 20 29.95 -29.12 -37.46
N GLY A 21 28.89 -28.89 -36.67
CA GLY A 21 27.60 -29.57 -36.84
C GLY A 21 26.78 -28.99 -37.98
N ALA A 22 25.75 -29.71 -38.43
CA ALA A 22 24.82 -29.21 -39.43
C ALA A 22 24.06 -27.98 -38.91
N TYR A 23 23.96 -26.93 -39.72
CA TYR A 23 23.05 -25.82 -39.48
C TYR A 23 21.65 -26.21 -39.96
N ALA A 24 20.66 -26.09 -39.10
CA ALA A 24 19.27 -26.19 -39.52
C ALA A 24 18.87 -24.86 -40.20
N PRO A 25 18.17 -24.87 -41.34
CA PRO A 25 17.61 -23.64 -41.91
C PRO A 25 16.59 -23.06 -40.92
N TYR A 26 16.91 -21.88 -40.37
CA TYR A 26 16.07 -21.17 -39.42
C TYR A 26 15.50 -19.93 -40.09
N ASP A 27 14.18 -19.92 -40.32
CA ASP A 27 13.48 -18.77 -40.87
C ASP A 27 13.03 -17.85 -39.72
N ILE A 28 13.85 -16.85 -39.45
CA ILE A 28 13.63 -15.87 -38.40
C ILE A 28 12.28 -15.16 -38.58
N LEU A 29 11.87 -14.86 -39.83
CA LEU A 29 10.62 -14.15 -40.09
C LEU A 29 9.41 -15.04 -39.77
N LYS A 30 9.44 -16.30 -40.20
CA LYS A 30 8.39 -17.27 -39.88
C LYS A 30 8.24 -17.45 -38.37
N GLU A 31 9.35 -17.69 -37.67
CA GLU A 31 9.32 -17.94 -36.21
C GLU A 31 8.90 -16.68 -35.44
N ALA A 32 9.35 -15.49 -35.87
CA ALA A 32 8.90 -14.23 -35.28
C ALA A 32 7.40 -14.00 -35.46
N VAL A 33 6.86 -14.27 -36.66
CA VAL A 33 5.42 -14.13 -36.92
C VAL A 33 4.60 -15.13 -36.10
N VAL A 34 5.03 -16.39 -36.06
CA VAL A 34 4.37 -17.43 -35.25
C VAL A 34 4.40 -17.06 -33.77
N ALA A 35 5.56 -16.64 -33.26
CA ALA A 35 5.70 -16.20 -31.87
C ALA A 35 4.79 -15.00 -31.57
N LEU A 36 4.74 -13.99 -32.45
CA LEU A 36 3.90 -12.81 -32.27
C LEU A 36 2.41 -13.17 -32.27
N VAL A 37 1.95 -14.03 -33.17
CA VAL A 37 0.56 -14.49 -33.19
C VAL A 37 0.24 -15.32 -31.96
N ALA A 38 1.09 -16.27 -31.60
CA ALA A 38 0.88 -17.14 -30.44
C ALA A 38 0.85 -16.32 -29.13
N VAL A 39 1.82 -15.42 -28.94
CA VAL A 39 1.86 -14.52 -27.78
C VAL A 39 0.68 -13.55 -27.80
N GLY A 40 0.31 -13.00 -28.95
CA GLY A 40 -0.85 -12.12 -29.08
C GLY A 40 -2.16 -12.79 -28.67
N VAL A 41 -2.41 -14.01 -29.16
CA VAL A 41 -3.58 -14.82 -28.78
C VAL A 41 -3.53 -15.12 -27.27
N LEU A 42 -2.37 -15.52 -26.75
CA LEU A 42 -2.22 -15.79 -25.32
C LEU A 42 -2.51 -14.55 -24.47
N VAL A 43 -1.99 -13.39 -24.85
CA VAL A 43 -2.23 -12.12 -24.13
C VAL A 43 -3.71 -11.78 -24.11
N VAL A 44 -4.41 -11.89 -25.25
CA VAL A 44 -5.87 -11.62 -25.30
C VAL A 44 -6.64 -12.60 -24.43
N LEU A 45 -6.33 -13.90 -24.51
CA LEU A 45 -6.99 -14.92 -23.68
C LEU A 45 -6.75 -14.68 -22.19
N LEU A 46 -5.49 -14.40 -21.80
CA LEU A 46 -5.15 -14.10 -20.41
C LEU A 46 -5.82 -12.80 -19.94
N ALA A 47 -5.88 -11.76 -20.77
CA ALA A 47 -6.54 -10.51 -20.42
C ALA A 47 -8.04 -10.70 -20.18
N VAL A 48 -8.72 -11.56 -20.95
CA VAL A 48 -10.14 -11.87 -20.74
C VAL A 48 -10.35 -12.74 -19.50
N VAL A 49 -9.49 -13.73 -19.26
CA VAL A 49 -9.64 -14.65 -18.11
C VAL A 49 -9.29 -13.96 -16.79
N PHE A 50 -8.22 -13.18 -16.78
CA PHE A 50 -7.68 -12.52 -15.59
C PHE A 50 -8.02 -11.02 -15.56
N SER A 51 -9.07 -10.55 -16.25
CA SER A 51 -9.41 -9.13 -16.25
C SER A 51 -9.66 -8.60 -14.84
N SER A 52 -9.10 -7.44 -14.50
CA SER A 52 -9.50 -6.66 -13.33
C SER A 52 -10.68 -5.75 -13.72
N PRO A 53 -11.74 -5.66 -12.89
CA PRO A 53 -12.85 -4.75 -13.10
C PRO A 53 -12.39 -3.29 -12.96
N ASP A 54 -13.04 -2.40 -13.71
CA ASP A 54 -12.83 -0.95 -13.57
C ASP A 54 -13.60 -0.44 -12.34
N GLU A 55 -12.97 -0.57 -11.17
CA GLU A 55 -13.53 -0.11 -9.89
C GLU A 55 -13.32 1.40 -9.72
N ARG A 56 -14.38 2.11 -9.38
CA ARG A 56 -14.30 3.55 -9.14
C ARG A 56 -13.58 3.82 -7.83
N ALA A 57 -12.71 4.83 -7.84
CA ALA A 57 -12.05 5.30 -6.64
C ALA A 57 -13.08 5.70 -5.56
N VAL A 58 -12.82 5.29 -4.33
CA VAL A 58 -13.60 5.73 -3.16
C VAL A 58 -13.35 7.21 -2.92
N THR A 59 -14.43 7.98 -2.79
CA THR A 59 -14.43 9.40 -2.44
C THR A 59 -15.21 9.63 -1.15
N LEU A 60 -15.04 10.80 -0.51
CA LEU A 60 -15.85 11.19 0.65
C LEU A 60 -17.33 11.29 0.28
N GLU A 61 -17.65 11.69 -0.95
CA GLU A 61 -19.01 11.64 -1.49
C GLU A 61 -19.58 10.22 -1.51
N SER A 62 -18.87 9.27 -2.11
CA SER A 62 -19.33 7.88 -2.21
C SER A 62 -19.54 7.27 -0.82
N TRP A 63 -18.61 7.54 0.10
CA TRP A 63 -18.67 7.09 1.48
C TRP A 63 -19.85 7.71 2.24
N ALA A 64 -19.97 9.04 2.25
CA ALA A 64 -21.03 9.73 3.01
C ALA A 64 -22.44 9.45 2.48
N LYS A 65 -22.58 9.02 1.20
CA LYS A 65 -23.85 8.53 0.65
C LYS A 65 -24.13 7.08 1.03
N ALA A 66 -23.12 6.22 0.96
CA ALA A 66 -23.28 4.78 1.23
C ALA A 66 -23.43 4.48 2.72
N ASN A 67 -22.66 5.17 3.58
CA ASN A 67 -22.66 4.98 5.02
C ASN A 67 -22.53 6.32 5.77
N PRO A 68 -23.60 7.14 5.80
CA PRO A 68 -23.57 8.44 6.46
C PRO A 68 -23.35 8.36 7.98
N VAL A 69 -23.69 7.24 8.62
CA VAL A 69 -23.48 7.03 10.06
C VAL A 69 -21.98 6.88 10.34
N ASP A 70 -21.29 6.00 9.61
CA ASP A 70 -19.83 5.83 9.74
C ASP A 70 -19.06 7.11 9.41
N PHE A 71 -19.49 7.84 8.37
CA PHE A 71 -18.91 9.14 8.04
C PHE A 71 -19.02 10.12 9.23
N ALA A 72 -20.21 10.27 9.80
CA ALA A 72 -20.43 11.20 10.90
C ALA A 72 -19.73 10.78 12.20
N GLN A 73 -19.66 9.47 12.49
CA GLN A 73 -18.90 8.91 13.61
C GLN A 73 -17.39 9.13 13.43
N THR A 74 -16.88 9.03 12.21
CA THR A 74 -15.46 9.32 11.93
C THR A 74 -15.17 10.81 11.98
N ALA A 75 -16.04 11.65 11.39
CA ALA A 75 -15.86 13.10 11.38
C ALA A 75 -15.81 13.70 12.79
N ILE A 76 -16.60 13.18 13.73
CA ILE A 76 -16.55 13.66 15.10
C ILE A 76 -15.24 13.31 15.80
N THR A 77 -14.66 12.13 15.54
CA THR A 77 -13.34 11.76 16.09
C THR A 77 -12.18 12.54 15.46
N GLN A 78 -12.39 13.11 14.26
CA GLN A 78 -11.44 14.08 13.69
C GLN A 78 -11.52 15.42 14.43
N LEU A 79 -12.74 15.90 14.73
CA LEU A 79 -12.98 17.18 15.40
C LEU A 79 -12.49 17.19 16.85
N ASP A 80 -12.67 16.09 17.57
CA ASP A 80 -12.30 16.00 18.99
C ASP A 80 -10.82 15.61 19.22
N GLY A 81 -10.10 15.24 18.16
CA GLY A 81 -8.70 14.84 18.20
C GLY A 81 -8.47 13.42 18.73
N THR A 82 -9.48 12.55 18.75
CA THR A 82 -9.35 11.16 19.24
C THR A 82 -9.21 10.12 18.12
N SER A 83 -9.30 10.54 16.85
CA SER A 83 -9.09 9.64 15.72
C SER A 83 -7.68 9.00 15.74
N PRO A 84 -7.52 7.79 15.14
CA PRO A 84 -6.20 7.19 14.96
C PRO A 84 -5.21 8.12 14.26
N LEU A 85 -5.70 8.97 13.35
CA LEU A 85 -4.88 9.93 12.63
C LEU A 85 -4.39 11.06 13.55
N ALA A 86 -5.24 11.57 14.45
CA ALA A 86 -4.88 12.61 15.42
C ALA A 86 -3.78 12.15 16.39
N SER A 87 -3.68 10.84 16.63
CA SER A 87 -2.69 10.20 17.51
C SER A 87 -1.59 9.44 16.75
N TYR A 88 -1.50 9.57 15.43
CA TYR A 88 -0.63 8.75 14.58
C TYR A 88 0.88 8.91 14.83
N GLY A 89 1.33 10.12 15.17
CA GLY A 89 2.76 10.48 15.24
C GLY A 89 3.31 11.05 13.93
N PRO A 90 4.65 11.18 13.81
CA PRO A 90 5.30 11.64 12.59
C PRO A 90 4.94 10.76 11.37
N PRO A 91 4.74 11.35 10.18
CA PRO A 91 5.09 12.72 9.79
C PRO A 91 4.01 13.77 10.03
N TYR A 92 2.87 13.40 10.64
CA TYR A 92 1.66 14.22 10.69
C TYR A 92 1.53 15.04 11.98
N ASN A 93 1.85 14.45 13.13
CA ASN A 93 1.75 15.11 14.42
C ASN A 93 2.85 14.63 15.38
N SER A 94 3.01 15.32 16.51
CA SER A 94 4.07 15.07 17.48
C SER A 94 3.63 14.19 18.65
N THR A 95 2.79 13.18 18.40
CA THR A 95 2.27 12.28 19.45
C THR A 95 3.42 11.43 20.03
N PRO A 96 3.76 11.59 21.33
CA PRO A 96 4.89 10.87 21.92
C PRO A 96 4.67 9.35 21.95
N GLY A 97 5.67 8.58 21.51
CA GLY A 97 5.65 7.12 21.57
C GLY A 97 4.69 6.44 20.59
N ALA A 98 4.11 7.19 19.65
CA ALA A 98 3.25 6.64 18.61
C ALA A 98 4.03 6.04 17.42
N ALA A 99 5.27 6.49 17.21
CA ALA A 99 6.10 6.04 16.09
C ALA A 99 6.55 4.58 16.24
N GLN A 100 6.62 3.88 15.10
CA GLN A 100 7.17 2.53 15.06
C GLN A 100 8.68 2.53 15.37
N HIS A 101 9.12 1.55 16.16
CA HIS A 101 10.50 1.47 16.65
C HIS A 101 11.00 0.03 16.76
N ILE A 102 12.32 -0.16 16.61
CA ILE A 102 13.02 -1.42 16.90
C ILE A 102 14.24 -1.11 17.76
N GLY A 103 14.13 -1.37 19.07
CA GLY A 103 15.20 -1.03 20.01
C GLY A 103 15.44 0.48 20.02
N PHE A 104 16.63 0.91 19.56
CA PHE A 104 16.99 2.33 19.46
C PHE A 104 16.67 2.95 18.09
N PHE A 105 16.16 2.16 17.13
CA PHE A 105 15.94 2.61 15.75
C PHE A 105 14.51 3.16 15.61
N GLU A 106 14.40 4.48 15.49
CA GLU A 106 13.14 5.26 15.45
C GLU A 106 13.12 6.23 14.26
N PRO A 107 13.12 5.73 13.00
CA PRO A 107 13.34 6.55 11.83
C PRO A 107 12.29 7.65 11.64
N ALA A 108 11.03 7.38 11.98
CA ALA A 108 9.95 8.36 11.86
C ALA A 108 10.12 9.53 12.85
N GLU A 109 10.54 9.25 14.10
CA GLU A 109 10.82 10.32 15.08
C GLU A 109 12.03 11.15 14.68
N TRP A 110 13.08 10.51 14.13
CA TRP A 110 14.28 11.22 13.69
C TRP A 110 14.02 12.19 12.53
N LEU A 111 13.10 11.82 11.63
CA LEU A 111 12.68 12.69 10.52
C LEU A 111 11.66 13.75 10.97
N GLY A 112 10.92 13.47 12.05
CA GLY A 112 9.97 14.40 12.65
C GLY A 112 8.78 14.75 11.75
N VAL A 113 8.02 15.75 12.21
CA VAL A 113 6.81 16.24 11.52
C VAL A 113 7.19 17.10 10.33
N HIS A 114 6.79 16.69 9.14
CA HIS A 114 7.03 17.43 7.90
C HIS A 114 5.81 17.47 6.97
N GLN A 115 4.71 16.83 7.34
CA GLN A 115 3.40 16.96 6.69
C GLN A 115 2.35 17.22 7.79
N PRO A 116 2.38 18.38 8.47
CA PRO A 116 1.54 18.60 9.63
C PRO A 116 0.05 18.47 9.27
N ILE A 117 -0.69 17.70 10.07
CA ILE A 117 -2.14 17.56 9.97
C ILE A 117 -2.75 17.88 11.34
N ASP A 118 -3.63 18.88 11.35
CA ASP A 118 -4.53 19.17 12.48
C ASP A 118 -5.91 18.63 12.10
N THR A 119 -6.28 17.46 12.62
CA THR A 119 -7.49 16.75 12.17
C THR A 119 -8.76 17.58 12.32
N ALA A 120 -8.86 18.36 13.40
CA ALA A 120 -10.02 19.20 13.67
C ALA A 120 -10.10 20.35 12.67
N LYS A 121 -8.98 21.02 12.39
CA LYS A 121 -8.96 22.10 11.40
C LYS A 121 -9.08 21.60 9.98
N ASP A 122 -8.20 20.70 9.59
CA ASP A 122 -8.00 20.27 8.20
C ASP A 122 -9.17 19.48 7.64
N PHE A 123 -9.86 18.67 8.46
CA PHE A 123 -10.94 17.79 7.99
C PHE A 123 -12.34 18.30 8.32
N VAL A 124 -12.48 19.22 9.29
CA VAL A 124 -13.79 19.68 9.75
C VAL A 124 -13.95 21.19 9.66
N ILE A 125 -13.18 21.97 10.42
CA ILE A 125 -13.41 23.41 10.58
C ILE A 125 -13.13 24.17 9.29
N ASP A 126 -11.95 23.98 8.68
CA ASP A 126 -11.56 24.72 7.48
C ASP A 126 -12.42 24.37 6.27
N PRO A 127 -12.74 23.08 5.99
CA PRO A 127 -13.71 22.75 4.95
C PRO A 127 -15.09 23.39 5.17
N LEU A 128 -15.62 23.36 6.40
CA LEU A 128 -16.90 24.01 6.71
C LEU A 128 -16.87 25.52 6.48
N ARG A 129 -15.73 26.18 6.73
CA ARG A 129 -15.56 27.61 6.45
C ARG A 129 -15.60 27.96 4.97
N THR A 130 -15.34 27.00 4.08
CA THR A 130 -15.43 27.22 2.62
C THR A 130 -16.88 27.30 2.12
N LEU A 131 -17.86 26.83 2.90
CA LEU A 131 -19.27 26.86 2.50
C LEU A 131 -19.79 28.30 2.48
N PRO A 132 -20.20 28.84 1.32
CA PRO A 132 -20.70 30.21 1.24
C PRO A 132 -22.13 30.31 1.79
N ASN A 133 -22.49 31.48 2.30
CA ASN A 133 -23.88 31.88 2.60
C ASN A 133 -24.63 31.00 3.61
N ASP A 134 -23.97 30.46 4.63
CA ASP A 134 -24.63 29.80 5.76
C ASP A 134 -24.34 30.50 7.11
N PRO A 135 -25.15 31.51 7.49
CA PRO A 135 -24.97 32.23 8.76
C PRO A 135 -25.09 31.34 10.00
N ARG A 136 -25.92 30.28 9.94
CA ARG A 136 -26.10 29.35 11.08
C ARG A 136 -24.86 28.51 11.29
N LEU A 137 -24.23 28.05 10.21
CA LEU A 137 -22.95 27.35 10.28
C LEU A 137 -21.85 28.27 10.80
N GLN A 138 -21.78 29.52 10.31
CA GLN A 138 -20.79 30.50 10.77
C GLN A 138 -20.94 30.78 12.27
N GLU A 139 -22.16 30.96 12.75
CA GLU A 139 -22.43 31.12 14.20
C GLU A 139 -22.02 29.86 14.98
N ALA A 140 -22.31 28.66 14.47
CA ALA A 140 -21.93 27.41 15.09
C ALA A 140 -20.39 27.25 15.19
N LEU A 141 -19.66 27.55 14.12
CA LEU A 141 -18.20 27.52 14.09
C LEU A 141 -17.61 28.53 15.09
N ASN A 142 -18.09 29.78 15.05
CA ASN A 142 -17.64 30.82 15.98
C ASN A 142 -17.91 30.44 17.44
N ARG A 143 -19.08 29.85 17.72
CA ARG A 143 -19.44 29.38 19.07
C ARG A 143 -18.57 28.20 19.52
N TYR A 144 -18.23 27.30 18.61
CA TYR A 144 -17.34 26.18 18.92
C TYR A 144 -15.92 26.68 19.22
N GLU A 145 -15.35 27.48 18.32
CA GLU A 145 -13.96 27.97 18.43
C GLU A 145 -13.75 28.97 19.56
N SER A 146 -14.78 29.74 19.95
CA SER A 146 -14.71 30.66 21.10
C SER A 146 -14.96 29.99 22.46
N ALA A 147 -15.42 28.74 22.49
CA ALA A 147 -15.67 28.02 23.73
C ALA A 147 -14.35 27.55 24.37
N ALA A 148 -14.36 27.38 25.69
CA ALA A 148 -13.24 26.79 26.41
C ALA A 148 -12.98 25.34 25.93
N PRO A 149 -11.73 24.86 25.94
CA PRO A 149 -11.39 23.50 25.49
C PRO A 149 -12.23 22.40 26.16
N GLN A 150 -12.49 22.53 27.47
CA GLN A 150 -13.35 21.57 28.19
C GLN A 150 -14.77 21.55 27.62
N GLN A 151 -15.32 22.72 27.27
CA GLN A 151 -16.68 22.81 26.73
C GLN A 151 -16.75 22.24 25.31
N GLN A 152 -15.70 22.42 24.50
CA GLN A 152 -15.57 21.78 23.19
C GLN A 152 -15.58 20.25 23.35
N GLN A 153 -14.76 19.72 24.26
CA GLN A 153 -14.69 18.29 24.56
C GLN A 153 -16.02 17.72 25.09
N ASP A 154 -16.70 18.46 25.97
CA ASP A 154 -18.01 18.04 26.49
C ASP A 154 -19.04 17.94 25.35
N TRP A 155 -19.03 18.90 24.41
CA TRP A 155 -19.91 18.87 23.25
C TRP A 155 -19.58 17.74 22.28
N THR A 156 -18.30 17.51 21.96
CA THR A 156 -17.91 16.43 21.06
C THR A 156 -18.22 15.07 21.67
N THR A 157 -17.85 14.85 22.93
CA THR A 157 -18.18 13.62 23.68
C THR A 157 -19.69 13.35 23.73
N ALA A 158 -20.50 14.41 23.91
CA ALA A 158 -21.96 14.28 23.89
C ALA A 158 -22.48 13.92 22.49
N TYR A 159 -21.88 14.47 21.43
CA TYR A 159 -22.24 14.13 20.06
C TYR A 159 -21.83 12.69 19.71
N GLU A 160 -20.63 12.25 20.07
CA GLU A 160 -20.17 10.88 19.85
C GLU A 160 -21.11 9.84 20.47
N LYS A 161 -21.53 10.06 21.71
CA LYS A 161 -22.51 9.19 22.39
C LYS A 161 -23.85 9.15 21.67
N ALA A 162 -24.28 10.26 21.06
CA ALA A 162 -25.48 10.32 20.26
C ALA A 162 -25.30 9.65 18.89
N ALA A 163 -24.15 9.86 18.24
CA ALA A 163 -23.77 9.31 16.94
C ALA A 163 -23.61 7.79 16.99
N ALA A 164 -23.17 7.22 18.12
CA ALA A 164 -23.12 5.78 18.35
C ALA A 164 -24.49 5.10 18.25
N LYS A 165 -25.59 5.86 18.39
CA LYS A 165 -26.98 5.39 18.26
C LYS A 165 -27.68 6.00 17.04
N ALA A 166 -26.93 6.65 16.15
CA ALA A 166 -27.48 7.24 14.95
C ALA A 166 -28.00 6.17 14.00
N SER A 167 -28.93 6.58 13.14
CA SER A 167 -29.46 5.77 12.06
C SER A 167 -29.46 6.55 10.76
N ALA A 168 -29.55 5.83 9.65
CA ALA A 168 -29.68 6.41 8.32
C ALA A 168 -31.01 6.02 7.69
N SER A 169 -31.62 6.97 6.97
CA SER A 169 -32.73 6.71 6.06
C SER A 169 -32.31 7.14 4.66
N GLY A 170 -31.84 6.19 3.85
CA GLY A 170 -31.10 6.49 2.63
C GLY A 170 -29.82 7.27 2.97
N THR A 171 -29.62 8.44 2.35
CA THR A 171 -28.48 9.32 2.66
C THR A 171 -28.74 10.23 3.87
N ALA A 172 -29.96 10.28 4.41
CA ALA A 172 -30.26 11.17 5.53
C ALA A 172 -29.73 10.60 6.84
N LEU A 173 -28.83 11.33 7.49
CA LEU A 173 -28.33 11.02 8.83
C LEU A 173 -29.33 11.48 9.90
N HIS A 174 -29.70 10.57 10.79
CA HIS A 174 -30.52 10.85 11.96
C HIS A 174 -29.72 10.63 13.24
N VAL A 175 -29.40 11.72 13.93
CA VAL A 175 -28.79 11.70 15.27
C VAL A 175 -29.82 12.19 16.27
N SER A 176 -29.92 11.51 17.41
CA SER A 176 -30.85 11.91 18.48
C SER A 176 -30.47 13.29 19.02
N ALA A 177 -31.47 14.12 19.31
CA ALA A 177 -31.23 15.41 19.94
C ALA A 177 -30.50 15.24 21.28
N GLY A 178 -29.55 16.13 21.55
CA GLY A 178 -28.72 16.07 22.75
C GLY A 178 -28.00 17.38 23.02
N ASN A 179 -27.33 17.44 24.17
CA ASN A 179 -26.62 18.64 24.63
C ASN A 179 -25.19 18.71 24.06
N TYR A 180 -25.06 18.72 22.74
CA TYR A 180 -23.78 18.82 22.02
C TYR A 180 -23.54 20.19 21.36
N GLY A 181 -24.28 21.22 21.79
CA GLY A 181 -24.06 22.60 21.37
C GLY A 181 -24.02 22.77 19.84
N PRO A 182 -23.03 23.50 19.28
CA PRO A 182 -22.92 23.74 17.84
C PRO A 182 -22.51 22.51 17.01
N VAL A 183 -21.98 21.46 17.64
CA VAL A 183 -21.37 20.30 16.96
C VAL A 183 -22.35 19.59 16.03
N GLY A 184 -23.62 19.46 16.43
CA GLY A 184 -24.62 18.82 15.58
C GLY A 184 -24.88 19.57 14.27
N THR A 185 -24.81 20.91 14.29
CA THR A 185 -24.91 21.72 13.07
C THR A 185 -23.67 21.53 12.19
N MET A 186 -22.48 21.56 12.80
CA MET A 186 -21.21 21.35 12.08
C MET A 186 -21.18 19.98 11.40
N MET A 187 -21.51 18.90 12.12
CA MET A 187 -21.50 17.53 11.59
C MET A 187 -22.57 17.31 10.51
N SER A 188 -23.77 17.86 10.70
CA SER A 188 -24.82 17.83 9.68
C SER A 188 -24.36 18.53 8.39
N ARG A 189 -23.72 19.69 8.50
CA ARG A 189 -23.20 20.43 7.34
C ARG A 189 -22.02 19.73 6.68
N LEU A 190 -21.11 19.16 7.45
CA LEU A 190 -19.97 18.42 6.90
C LEU A 190 -20.45 17.18 6.15
N THR A 191 -21.43 16.45 6.71
CA THR A 191 -22.05 15.29 6.06
C THR A 191 -22.72 15.69 4.75
N SER A 192 -23.51 16.78 4.74
CA SER A 192 -24.13 17.30 3.51
C SER A 192 -23.09 17.76 2.49
N MET A 193 -21.99 18.37 2.95
CA MET A 193 -20.88 18.81 2.11
C MET A 193 -20.19 17.61 1.45
N ALA A 194 -19.94 16.54 2.21
CA ALA A 194 -19.42 15.28 1.70
C ALA A 194 -20.36 14.67 0.67
N GLN A 195 -21.65 14.54 0.98
CA GLN A 195 -22.67 13.98 0.07
C GLN A 195 -22.86 14.76 -1.23
N SER A 196 -22.40 16.01 -1.30
CA SER A 196 -22.43 16.79 -2.54
C SER A 196 -21.13 16.72 -3.36
N GLY A 197 -20.07 16.08 -2.83
CA GLY A 197 -18.71 16.11 -3.39
C GLY A 197 -17.94 17.40 -3.10
N ALA A 198 -18.57 18.39 -2.45
CA ALA A 198 -17.92 19.64 -2.09
C ALA A 198 -16.76 19.45 -1.10
N LEU A 199 -16.84 18.43 -0.21
CA LEU A 199 -15.78 18.15 0.74
C LEU A 199 -14.51 17.59 0.07
N ASP A 200 -14.66 16.69 -0.90
CA ASP A 200 -13.54 16.20 -1.72
C ASP A 200 -12.83 17.39 -2.40
N GLY A 201 -13.61 18.31 -2.98
CA GLY A 201 -13.09 19.54 -3.57
C GLY A 201 -12.38 20.45 -2.56
N ALA A 202 -12.96 20.68 -1.38
CA ALA A 202 -12.39 21.53 -0.36
C ALA A 202 -11.03 21.02 0.15
N LEU A 203 -10.89 19.71 0.36
CA LEU A 203 -9.64 19.10 0.81
C LEU A 203 -8.54 19.10 -0.26
N LEU A 204 -8.91 19.17 -1.54
CA LEU A 204 -7.97 19.28 -2.66
C LEU A 204 -7.62 20.73 -3.02
N SER A 205 -8.50 21.68 -2.71
CA SER A 205 -8.41 23.08 -3.17
C SER A 205 -7.31 23.94 -2.51
N GLN A 206 -6.45 23.37 -1.67
CA GLN A 206 -5.43 24.13 -0.93
C GLN A 206 -4.18 24.47 -1.75
N GLY A 207 -4.35 25.23 -2.85
CA GLY A 207 -3.29 26.11 -3.34
C GLY A 207 -3.07 26.18 -4.85
N GLN A 208 -3.55 25.23 -5.66
CA GLN A 208 -3.31 25.21 -7.12
C GLN A 208 -4.51 24.64 -7.90
N PHE A 209 -4.74 25.14 -9.12
CA PHE A 209 -5.83 24.69 -10.00
C PHE A 209 -5.66 23.21 -10.43
N TYR A 210 -4.42 22.77 -10.64
CA TYR A 210 -4.07 21.36 -10.79
C TYR A 210 -3.33 20.91 -9.53
N ASN A 211 -3.98 20.06 -8.73
CA ASN A 211 -3.38 19.49 -7.53
C ASN A 211 -3.35 17.97 -7.66
N THR A 212 -2.19 17.38 -7.42
CA THR A 212 -1.97 15.92 -7.39
C THR A 212 -1.71 15.41 -5.97
N ASN A 213 -1.83 16.28 -4.97
CA ASN A 213 -1.71 15.92 -3.57
C ASN A 213 -3.09 15.52 -3.01
N TYR A 214 -3.30 14.21 -2.90
CA TYR A 214 -4.51 13.60 -2.33
C TYR A 214 -4.34 13.19 -0.87
N THR A 215 -3.28 13.63 -0.17
CA THR A 215 -2.98 13.20 1.19
C THR A 215 -4.15 13.41 2.14
N LYS A 216 -4.75 14.61 2.18
CA LYS A 216 -5.88 14.92 3.06
C LYS A 216 -7.11 14.03 2.82
N PRO A 217 -7.69 13.96 1.60
CA PRO A 217 -8.85 13.11 1.36
C PRO A 217 -8.56 11.62 1.62
N LEU A 218 -7.37 11.13 1.23
CA LEU A 218 -7.00 9.72 1.49
C LEU A 218 -6.87 9.42 2.97
N LEU A 219 -6.26 10.30 3.76
CA LEU A 219 -6.14 10.15 5.21
C LEU A 219 -7.49 10.19 5.92
N PHE A 220 -8.42 11.04 5.45
CA PHE A 220 -9.75 11.11 6.03
C PHE A 220 -10.55 9.82 5.70
N ILE A 221 -10.53 9.35 4.45
CA ILE A 221 -11.16 8.08 4.08
C ILE A 221 -10.56 6.90 4.88
N ALA A 222 -9.24 6.86 5.02
CA ALA A 222 -8.55 5.80 5.77
C ALA A 222 -8.86 5.79 7.27
N SER A 223 -9.41 6.89 7.81
CA SER A 223 -9.80 6.97 9.23
C SER A 223 -11.17 6.31 9.51
N GLY A 224 -11.98 6.09 8.48
CA GLY A 224 -13.31 5.47 8.62
C GLY A 224 -13.28 3.96 8.39
N SER A 225 -14.39 3.28 8.70
CA SER A 225 -14.49 1.83 8.48
C SER A 225 -14.85 1.46 7.04
N TYR A 226 -15.52 2.36 6.31
CA TYR A 226 -16.06 2.08 4.97
C TYR A 226 -15.02 1.54 3.97
N LEU A 227 -13.83 2.13 3.88
CA LEU A 227 -12.80 1.64 2.97
C LEU A 227 -12.29 0.24 3.38
N ALA A 228 -12.10 0.02 4.67
CA ALA A 228 -11.64 -1.27 5.20
C ALA A 228 -12.69 -2.38 5.03
N ASP A 229 -13.97 -2.04 5.11
CA ASP A 229 -15.09 -2.95 4.87
C ASP A 229 -15.19 -3.34 3.39
N LEU A 230 -15.05 -2.38 2.48
CA LEU A 230 -14.95 -2.66 1.04
C LEU A 230 -13.77 -3.57 0.72
N ALA A 231 -12.59 -3.25 1.28
CA ALA A 231 -11.40 -4.09 1.14
C ALA A 231 -11.65 -5.51 1.68
N GLY A 232 -12.36 -5.66 2.79
CA GLY A 232 -12.72 -6.96 3.37
C GLY A 232 -13.62 -7.80 2.46
N GLN A 233 -14.59 -7.15 1.79
CA GLN A 233 -15.47 -7.81 0.80
C GLN A 233 -14.71 -8.30 -0.44
N GLN A 234 -13.61 -7.63 -0.78
CA GLN A 234 -12.77 -7.95 -1.94
C GLN A 234 -11.52 -8.80 -1.57
N HIS A 235 -11.44 -9.29 -0.34
CA HIS A 235 -10.29 -10.05 0.16
C HIS A 235 -8.94 -9.30 0.14
N LEU A 236 -8.99 -7.97 0.31
CA LEU A 236 -7.83 -7.09 0.23
C LEU A 236 -7.24 -6.73 1.60
N GLN A 237 -7.76 -7.27 2.70
CA GLN A 237 -7.20 -7.01 4.03
C GLN A 237 -5.86 -7.75 4.23
N GLY A 238 -5.01 -7.23 5.12
CA GLY A 238 -3.71 -7.83 5.42
C GLY A 238 -3.81 -9.29 5.90
N THR A 239 -4.82 -9.61 6.72
CA THR A 239 -5.09 -10.98 7.20
C THR A 239 -5.55 -11.94 6.09
N GLN A 240 -5.97 -11.41 4.95
CA GLN A 240 -6.44 -12.16 3.78
C GLN A 240 -5.37 -12.27 2.68
N TRP A 241 -4.12 -11.92 2.99
CA TRP A 241 -3.04 -11.77 2.01
C TRP A 241 -3.37 -10.75 0.92
N GLY A 242 -4.09 -9.68 1.28
CA GLY A 242 -4.66 -8.74 0.33
C GLY A 242 -3.69 -8.10 -0.66
N MET A 243 -2.42 -7.93 -0.30
CA MET A 243 -1.39 -7.44 -1.22
C MET A 243 -1.11 -8.39 -2.40
N MET A 244 -1.40 -9.69 -2.24
CA MET A 244 -1.35 -10.68 -3.32
C MET A 244 -2.65 -10.75 -4.13
N ASN A 245 -3.71 -10.10 -3.66
CA ASN A 245 -5.00 -10.08 -4.30
C ASN A 245 -5.20 -8.74 -5.03
N GLU A 246 -6.15 -8.73 -5.94
CA GLU A 246 -6.68 -7.54 -6.61
C GLU A 246 -8.19 -7.75 -6.73
N THR A 247 -8.91 -6.68 -7.03
CA THR A 247 -10.31 -6.76 -7.41
C THR A 247 -10.51 -7.69 -8.62
N GLY A 248 -11.55 -8.50 -8.56
CA GLY A 248 -11.88 -9.48 -9.61
C GLY A 248 -10.93 -10.68 -9.67
N ASN A 249 -10.55 -11.08 -10.89
CA ASN A 249 -9.77 -12.29 -11.14
C ASN A 249 -8.29 -12.01 -11.46
N TYR A 250 -7.84 -10.76 -11.39
CA TYR A 250 -6.44 -10.43 -11.67
C TYR A 250 -5.56 -10.88 -10.50
N PRO A 251 -4.42 -11.56 -10.75
CA PRO A 251 -3.46 -11.81 -9.69
C PRO A 251 -2.89 -10.46 -9.23
N GLY A 252 -3.00 -10.15 -7.93
CA GLY A 252 -2.46 -8.92 -7.37
C GLY A 252 -0.93 -8.86 -7.42
N GLN A 253 -0.31 -8.16 -6.47
CA GLN A 253 1.14 -7.98 -6.46
C GLN A 253 1.86 -9.23 -5.92
N ALA A 254 1.72 -10.36 -6.62
CA ALA A 254 2.21 -11.67 -6.20
C ALA A 254 3.73 -11.70 -5.96
N TRP A 255 4.51 -10.80 -6.59
CA TRP A 255 5.94 -10.66 -6.33
C TRP A 255 6.27 -10.13 -4.92
N LEU A 256 5.30 -9.52 -4.22
CA LEU A 256 5.43 -9.07 -2.83
C LEU A 256 4.98 -10.13 -1.80
N TRP A 257 4.75 -11.38 -2.22
CA TRP A 257 4.34 -12.45 -1.31
C TRP A 257 5.26 -12.60 -0.09
N LEU A 258 6.56 -12.38 -0.26
CA LEU A 258 7.54 -12.50 0.82
C LEU A 258 7.35 -11.41 1.89
N TYR A 259 6.95 -10.20 1.52
CA TYR A 259 6.58 -9.15 2.48
C TYR A 259 5.33 -9.56 3.24
N THR A 260 4.28 -9.95 2.51
CA THR A 260 2.98 -10.34 3.09
C THR A 260 3.10 -11.53 4.03
N MET A 261 3.96 -12.50 3.69
CA MET A 261 4.21 -13.69 4.52
C MET A 261 4.62 -13.33 5.94
N TRP A 262 5.51 -12.34 6.11
CA TRP A 262 6.00 -11.99 7.44
C TRP A 262 4.91 -11.39 8.33
N TYR A 263 3.92 -10.68 7.77
CA TYR A 263 2.75 -10.22 8.52
C TYR A 263 1.87 -11.36 9.06
N GLN A 264 2.04 -12.60 8.59
CA GLN A 264 1.27 -13.75 9.06
C GLN A 264 2.00 -14.57 10.14
N VAL A 265 3.29 -14.30 10.35
CA VAL A 265 4.17 -15.10 11.22
C VAL A 265 4.43 -14.35 12.52
N ALA A 266 4.39 -15.07 13.65
CA ALA A 266 4.74 -14.50 14.94
C ALA A 266 6.25 -14.15 15.01
N PRO A 267 6.64 -13.02 15.63
CA PRO A 267 5.79 -12.08 16.38
C PRO A 267 5.10 -10.98 15.54
N MET A 268 5.51 -10.79 14.28
CA MET A 268 5.06 -9.68 13.42
C MET A 268 3.54 -9.61 13.25
N ASN A 269 2.84 -10.76 13.24
CA ASN A 269 1.38 -10.81 13.12
C ASN A 269 0.59 -10.16 14.27
N THR A 270 1.25 -9.80 15.37
CA THR A 270 0.63 -9.15 16.53
C THR A 270 1.38 -7.89 16.98
N SER A 271 2.48 -7.54 16.31
CA SER A 271 3.31 -6.39 16.68
C SER A 271 2.70 -5.09 16.18
N SER A 272 2.69 -4.05 17.02
CA SER A 272 2.39 -2.68 16.58
C SER A 272 3.49 -2.07 15.71
N ASN A 273 4.67 -2.71 15.67
CA ASN A 273 5.82 -2.32 14.86
C ASN A 273 5.99 -3.23 13.62
N ALA A 274 4.92 -3.95 13.23
CA ALA A 274 5.00 -4.97 12.18
C ALA A 274 5.60 -4.42 10.88
N ASP A 275 5.22 -3.21 10.45
CA ASP A 275 5.72 -2.67 9.18
C ASP A 275 7.24 -2.44 9.22
N LEU A 276 7.75 -1.87 10.31
CA LEU A 276 9.18 -1.63 10.52
C LEU A 276 9.95 -2.95 10.69
N GLU A 277 9.39 -3.93 11.38
CA GLU A 277 9.97 -5.27 11.55
C GLU A 277 10.10 -5.98 10.20
N VAL A 278 9.01 -6.04 9.43
CA VAL A 278 8.98 -6.66 8.10
C VAL A 278 9.94 -5.93 7.16
N TRP A 279 9.94 -4.60 7.15
CA TRP A 279 10.90 -3.82 6.36
C TRP A 279 12.34 -4.17 6.72
N THR A 280 12.66 -4.25 8.02
CA THR A 280 14.01 -4.55 8.51
C THR A 280 14.44 -5.95 8.08
N ILE A 281 13.58 -6.95 8.22
CA ILE A 281 13.84 -8.32 7.75
C ILE A 281 14.13 -8.32 6.25
N MET A 282 13.30 -7.64 5.46
CA MET A 282 13.45 -7.60 4.01
C MET A 282 14.73 -6.87 3.57
N MET A 283 15.14 -5.82 4.28
CA MET A 283 16.42 -5.15 4.06
C MET A 283 17.60 -6.07 4.37
N VAL A 284 17.55 -6.82 5.47
CA VAL A 284 18.60 -7.79 5.82
C VAL A 284 18.69 -8.91 4.79
N LEU A 285 17.55 -9.47 4.35
CA LEU A 285 17.52 -10.51 3.32
C LEU A 285 18.06 -9.99 1.98
N THR A 286 17.69 -8.77 1.61
CA THR A 286 18.19 -8.12 0.38
C THR A 286 19.69 -7.88 0.47
N ALA A 287 20.19 -7.36 1.59
CA ALA A 287 21.62 -7.18 1.82
C ALA A 287 22.37 -8.53 1.75
N ALA A 288 21.82 -9.59 2.38
CA ALA A 288 22.41 -10.93 2.31
C ALA A 288 22.48 -11.47 0.87
N LEU A 289 21.47 -11.18 0.05
CA LEU A 289 21.46 -11.55 -1.38
C LEU A 289 22.51 -10.76 -2.17
N VAL A 290 22.61 -9.45 -1.96
CA VAL A 290 23.61 -8.59 -2.62
C VAL A 290 25.04 -9.02 -2.24
N PHE A 291 25.27 -9.36 -0.96
CA PHE A 291 26.58 -9.81 -0.48
C PHE A 291 26.82 -11.32 -0.63
N LEU A 292 25.87 -12.07 -1.21
CA LEU A 292 25.96 -13.51 -1.41
C LEU A 292 27.29 -13.98 -2.05
N PRO A 293 27.86 -13.30 -3.08
CA PRO A 293 29.13 -13.72 -3.67
C PRO A 293 30.31 -13.69 -2.70
N PHE A 294 30.22 -12.88 -1.64
CA PHE A 294 31.26 -12.68 -0.64
C PHE A 294 31.08 -13.59 0.59
N ILE A 295 29.92 -14.22 0.77
CA ILE A 295 29.65 -15.13 1.88
C ILE A 295 30.17 -16.55 1.53
N PRO A 296 31.27 -17.04 2.14
CA PRO A 296 32.00 -18.21 1.64
C PRO A 296 31.19 -19.52 1.57
N ILE A 297 30.27 -19.71 2.54
CA ILE A 297 29.40 -20.88 2.62
C ILE A 297 28.27 -20.76 1.58
N LEU A 298 27.54 -19.64 1.58
CA LEU A 298 26.39 -19.45 0.70
C LEU A 298 26.76 -19.46 -0.79
N ARG A 299 27.86 -18.79 -1.18
CA ARG A 299 28.36 -18.81 -2.56
C ARG A 299 28.71 -20.22 -3.09
N SER A 300 28.91 -21.17 -2.18
CA SER A 300 29.34 -22.54 -2.51
C SER A 300 28.18 -23.52 -2.64
N ILE A 301 26.96 -23.12 -2.20
CA ILE A 301 25.75 -23.95 -2.28
C ILE A 301 25.47 -24.47 -3.70
N PRO A 302 25.55 -23.67 -4.78
CA PRO A 302 25.33 -24.20 -6.13
C PRO A 302 26.33 -25.29 -6.54
N ARG A 303 27.56 -25.24 -6.01
CA ARG A 303 28.59 -26.25 -6.27
C ARG A 303 28.34 -27.54 -5.49
N TRP A 304 27.85 -27.43 -4.26
CA TRP A 304 27.53 -28.56 -3.39
C TRP A 304 26.24 -29.28 -3.81
N SER A 305 25.19 -28.52 -4.10
CA SER A 305 23.90 -29.05 -4.55
C SER A 305 23.98 -29.76 -5.91
N ARG A 306 25.01 -29.45 -6.71
CA ARG A 306 25.24 -30.02 -8.05
C ARG A 306 24.03 -29.88 -8.99
N VAL A 307 23.13 -28.93 -8.73
CA VAL A 307 21.96 -28.65 -9.58
C VAL A 307 22.40 -28.34 -11.01
N TYR A 308 23.57 -27.73 -11.18
CA TYR A 308 24.18 -27.51 -12.49
C TYR A 308 24.37 -28.81 -13.31
N ARG A 309 24.53 -29.98 -12.68
CA ARG A 309 24.61 -31.26 -13.40
C ARG A 309 23.25 -31.73 -13.93
N LEU A 310 22.15 -31.27 -13.35
CA LEU A 310 20.79 -31.52 -13.85
C LEU A 310 20.48 -30.60 -15.02
N ILE A 311 20.76 -29.30 -14.86
CA ILE A 311 20.56 -28.29 -15.92
C ILE A 311 21.42 -28.61 -17.14
N TRP A 312 22.69 -28.93 -16.93
CA TRP A 312 23.66 -29.22 -17.99
C TRP A 312 23.88 -30.72 -18.18
N ARG A 313 22.87 -31.54 -17.89
CA ARG A 313 23.00 -33.01 -17.91
C ARG A 313 23.49 -33.53 -19.25
N GLN A 314 23.03 -32.94 -20.35
CA GLN A 314 23.44 -33.34 -21.70
C GLN A 314 24.91 -33.00 -21.96
N HIS A 315 25.34 -31.77 -21.65
CA HIS A 315 26.74 -31.38 -21.71
C HIS A 315 27.65 -32.32 -20.91
N TYR A 316 27.26 -32.71 -19.68
CA TYR A 316 28.06 -33.65 -18.88
C TYR A 316 28.04 -35.09 -19.41
N ARG A 317 26.94 -35.54 -20.02
CA ARG A 317 26.88 -36.84 -20.70
C ARG A 317 27.76 -36.87 -21.94
N ASP A 318 27.74 -35.80 -22.74
CA ASP A 318 28.55 -35.69 -23.95
C ASP A 318 30.03 -35.53 -23.60
N ALA A 319 30.36 -34.76 -22.55
CA ALA A 319 31.71 -34.68 -22.02
C ALA A 319 32.22 -36.04 -21.48
N ALA A 320 31.35 -36.83 -20.84
CA ALA A 320 31.69 -38.18 -20.38
C ALA A 320 31.91 -39.15 -21.55
N ARG A 321 31.06 -39.09 -22.60
CA ARG A 321 31.22 -39.88 -23.83
C ARG A 321 32.49 -39.52 -24.59
N ALA A 322 32.76 -38.22 -24.76
CA ALA A 322 33.99 -37.75 -25.40
C ALA A 322 35.25 -38.19 -24.65
N ARG A 323 35.21 -38.25 -23.31
CA ARG A 323 36.30 -38.84 -22.50
C ARG A 323 36.45 -40.35 -22.69
N ALA A 324 35.35 -41.08 -22.86
CA ALA A 324 35.38 -42.53 -23.07
C ALA A 324 35.87 -42.94 -24.47
N VAL A 325 35.73 -42.07 -25.47
CA VAL A 325 36.20 -42.32 -26.86
C VAL A 325 37.67 -41.87 -27.05
N GLY A 326 38.18 -41.01 -26.17
CA GLY A 326 39.57 -40.52 -26.21
C GLY A 326 40.55 -41.24 -25.26
N ALA A 327 40.10 -42.31 -24.59
CA ALA A 327 40.91 -43.20 -23.76
C ALA A 327 40.95 -44.59 -24.40
#